data_AF-A0AAI9IAQ1-F1
#
_entry.id   AF-A0AAI9IAQ1-F1
#
_cell.length_a   1.000
_cell.length_b   1.000
_cell.length_c   1.000
_cell.angle_alpha   90.00
_cell.angle_beta   90.00
_cell.angle_gamma   90.00
#
_symmetry.space_group_name_H-M   'P 1'
#
loop_
_entity.id
_entity.type
_entity.pdbx_description
1 polymer ?
#
loop_
_entity_poly.entity_id
_entity_poly.type
_entity_poly.pdbx_seq_one_letter_code
_entity_poly.pdbx_strand_id
1 'polypeptide(L)'
;MVLANLHDKLTEEFDPAPLADEHESGSFESYFRDPTQAAEAPLAWGLGQRLDVLDALRGLVSGGQAAARLRIWVFLELAAQPQGRLQREDLNQLFYALKPEAMDAALKRLRDLGLLVWDATDQDYQLSPIAQQVQALLAPLTRAVGEDDEMAALLSQVAGAQALGLSDASQIRHLHAQLARLHDQFADAIESGSEALLREAQPRFERALKLVNRAGEALTALIRSEHADARLEREARALGNGQARLLTMASQFTRALQQADRQRVTLGSTGVTSSDVRRWLQSHPDLSSLMGEALSMGVKPVFVSGHELLDVAEGEFERDRPDAQRSQGLPPPAQAVEGKIEALRMPVELGDLIAQLGRLGAMPEEGDEGQPQSLPLSTVVLGGSFGKAAYRLQLLPLLGDRQAQTLQGQTGDLARLPWQAGFLPLVEKIDDPDVAAISGGAIHPDPSRERPNE
;
A
#
# COMPACT_ATOMS: atom_id res chain seq x y z
N MET A 1 26.75 37.64 0.19
CA MET A 1 27.37 36.89 -0.92
C MET A 1 27.46 35.44 -0.47
N VAL A 2 26.63 34.58 -1.08
CA VAL A 2 26.71 33.11 -1.20
C VAL A 2 26.71 32.34 0.13
N LEU A 3 25.57 31.96 0.74
CA LEU A 3 24.60 30.90 0.34
C LEU A 3 25.28 29.58 -0.07
N ALA A 4 25.42 28.65 0.88
CA ALA A 4 25.48 27.21 0.61
C ALA A 4 24.43 26.52 1.49
N ASN A 5 23.43 25.96 0.81
CA ASN A 5 22.21 25.41 1.35
C ASN A 5 22.47 24.14 2.16
N LEU A 6 21.96 24.15 3.40
CA LEU A 6 21.82 23.02 4.29
C LEU A 6 20.60 22.14 3.89
N HIS A 7 20.44 21.87 2.58
CA HIS A 7 19.33 21.06 2.06
C HIS A 7 19.75 19.61 1.76
N ASP A 8 20.99 19.25 2.10
CA ASP A 8 21.67 18.07 1.53
C ASP A 8 21.86 16.91 2.52
N LYS A 9 21.17 16.93 3.67
CA LYS A 9 21.40 15.93 4.74
C LYS A 9 20.16 15.30 5.37
N LEU A 10 18.94 15.63 4.93
CA LEU A 10 17.71 15.11 5.56
C LEU A 10 16.67 14.55 4.60
N THR A 11 17.09 14.15 3.41
CA THR A 11 16.36 13.21 2.55
C THR A 11 17.15 11.89 2.51
N GLU A 12 17.08 11.09 3.58
CA GLU A 12 17.10 9.63 3.40
C GLU A 12 15.71 9.22 2.87
N GLU A 13 15.40 9.74 1.68
CA GLU A 13 14.54 9.05 0.74
C GLU A 13 15.15 7.66 0.57
N PHE A 14 14.30 6.64 0.54
CA PHE A 14 14.67 5.32 0.06
C PHE A 14 14.98 5.48 -1.42
N ASP A 15 16.16 6.02 -1.71
CA ASP A 15 16.64 6.24 -3.06
C ASP A 15 16.89 4.83 -3.61
N PRO A 16 16.04 4.31 -4.53
CA PRO A 16 16.43 3.12 -5.23
C PRO A 16 17.71 3.53 -5.94
N ALA A 17 18.86 3.01 -5.48
CA ALA A 17 20.17 3.32 -6.03
C ALA A 17 19.99 3.52 -7.54
N PRO A 18 20.33 4.71 -8.08
CA PRO A 18 20.05 5.00 -9.47
C PRO A 18 20.59 3.81 -10.24
N LEU A 19 19.72 3.12 -10.98
CA LEU A 19 20.15 2.07 -11.91
C LEU A 19 21.28 2.73 -12.68
N ALA A 20 22.51 2.32 -12.37
CA ALA A 20 23.71 2.95 -12.89
C ALA A 20 23.51 3.09 -14.39
N ASP A 21 23.84 4.28 -14.92
CA ASP A 21 23.67 4.65 -16.32
C ASP A 21 23.77 3.41 -17.22
N GLU A 22 22.74 3.15 -18.04
CA GLU A 22 22.57 1.96 -18.91
C GLU A 22 23.76 1.68 -19.88
N HIS A 23 24.83 2.48 -19.80
CA HIS A 23 26.03 2.42 -20.62
C HIS A 23 27.30 1.98 -19.88
N GLU A 24 27.31 1.86 -18.55
CA GLU A 24 28.43 1.20 -17.87
C GLU A 24 28.21 -0.31 -17.90
N SER A 25 29.12 -1.00 -18.58
CA SER A 25 29.17 -2.45 -18.71
C SER A 25 29.49 -3.11 -17.36
N GLY A 26 28.57 -3.00 -16.41
CA GLY A 26 28.60 -3.75 -15.17
C GLY A 26 28.36 -5.23 -15.47
N SER A 27 29.24 -6.08 -14.94
CA SER A 27 29.07 -7.54 -14.99
C SER A 27 27.70 -7.91 -14.40
N PHE A 28 27.02 -8.93 -14.92
CA PHE A 28 25.69 -9.36 -14.41
C PHE A 28 25.69 -9.58 -12.89
N GLU A 29 26.81 -10.01 -12.33
CA GLU A 29 27.05 -10.26 -10.92
C GLU A 29 27.01 -8.98 -10.06
N SER A 30 27.22 -7.78 -10.62
CA SER A 30 27.20 -6.53 -9.85
C SER A 30 25.79 -6.12 -9.40
N TYR A 31 24.75 -6.71 -9.99
CA TYR A 31 23.36 -6.49 -9.57
C TYR A 31 22.95 -7.32 -8.34
N PHE A 32 23.79 -8.27 -7.91
CA PHE A 32 23.52 -9.11 -6.74
C PHE A 32 24.19 -8.52 -5.50
N ARG A 33 23.50 -8.59 -4.35
CA ARG A 33 24.08 -8.20 -3.05
C ARG A 33 25.33 -9.02 -2.71
N ASP A 34 25.37 -10.27 -3.19
CA ASP A 34 26.51 -11.17 -3.11
C ASP A 34 26.79 -11.74 -4.52
N PRO A 35 27.93 -11.40 -5.15
CA PRO A 35 28.29 -11.87 -6.48
C PRO A 35 28.35 -13.40 -6.61
N THR A 36 28.61 -14.11 -5.52
CA THR A 36 28.71 -15.58 -5.53
C THR A 36 27.35 -16.25 -5.75
N GLN A 37 26.26 -15.61 -5.32
CA GLN A 37 24.90 -16.11 -5.52
C GLN A 37 24.49 -16.14 -7.00
N ALA A 38 24.99 -15.20 -7.79
CA ALA A 38 24.79 -15.19 -9.24
C ALA A 38 25.46 -16.41 -9.90
N ALA A 39 26.69 -16.75 -9.47
CA ALA A 39 27.44 -17.89 -10.00
C ALA A 39 26.82 -19.24 -9.60
N GLU A 40 26.21 -19.32 -8.41
CA GLU A 40 25.57 -20.55 -7.91
C GLU A 40 24.14 -20.75 -8.44
N ALA A 41 23.51 -19.69 -8.98
CA ALA A 41 22.15 -19.76 -9.49
C ALA A 41 22.08 -20.50 -10.85
N PRO A 42 21.34 -21.62 -10.96
CA PRO A 42 21.26 -22.39 -12.21
C PRO A 42 20.60 -21.60 -13.35
N LEU A 43 19.71 -20.66 -13.02
CA LEU A 43 19.09 -19.76 -13.99
C LEU A 43 20.08 -18.76 -14.57
N ALA A 44 20.96 -18.20 -13.74
CA ALA A 44 22.00 -17.27 -14.19
C ALA A 44 22.97 -17.96 -15.15
N TRP A 45 23.40 -19.17 -14.81
CA TRP A 45 24.22 -19.99 -15.72
C TRP A 45 23.48 -20.26 -17.04
N GLY A 46 22.20 -20.64 -17.00
CA GLY A 46 21.40 -20.89 -18.19
C GLY A 46 21.24 -19.65 -19.10
N LEU A 47 21.09 -18.46 -18.51
CA LEU A 47 21.05 -17.19 -19.26
C LEU A 47 22.41 -16.84 -19.87
N GLY A 48 23.50 -17.09 -19.13
CA GLY A 48 24.87 -16.90 -19.62
C GLY A 48 25.22 -17.77 -20.84
N GLN A 49 24.55 -18.92 -21.02
CA GLN A 49 24.72 -19.77 -22.21
C GLN A 49 23.98 -19.26 -23.45
N ARG A 50 23.10 -18.25 -23.32
CA ARG A 50 22.22 -17.76 -24.40
C ARG A 50 22.31 -16.24 -24.60
N LEU A 51 23.49 -15.67 -24.39
CA LEU A 51 23.73 -14.23 -24.48
C LEU A 51 23.43 -13.67 -25.88
N ASP A 52 23.72 -14.44 -26.93
CA ASP A 52 23.42 -14.11 -28.32
C ASP A 52 21.91 -13.93 -28.58
N VAL A 53 21.07 -14.82 -28.03
CA VAL A 53 19.61 -14.71 -28.09
C VAL A 53 19.12 -13.50 -27.31
N LEU A 54 19.69 -13.24 -26.13
CA LEU A 54 19.34 -12.09 -25.30
C LEU A 54 19.72 -10.76 -25.97
N ASP A 55 20.89 -10.68 -26.60
CA ASP A 55 21.34 -9.52 -27.35
C ASP A 55 20.45 -9.25 -28.57
N ALA A 56 20.05 -10.30 -29.29
CA ALA A 56 19.12 -10.17 -30.41
C ALA A 56 17.74 -9.66 -29.95
N LEU A 57 17.21 -10.19 -28.84
CA LEU A 57 15.95 -9.71 -28.26
C LEU A 57 16.04 -8.26 -27.79
N ARG A 58 17.11 -7.90 -27.08
CA ARG A 58 17.39 -6.52 -26.66
C ARG A 58 17.42 -5.59 -27.87
N GLY A 59 18.12 -5.98 -28.92
CA GLY A 59 18.22 -5.22 -30.16
C GLY A 59 16.88 -5.02 -30.87
N LEU A 60 16.03 -6.06 -30.93
CA LEU A 60 14.70 -5.98 -31.53
C LEU A 60 13.80 -4.98 -30.80
N VAL A 61 13.81 -5.00 -29.47
CA VAL A 61 12.91 -4.20 -28.62
C VAL A 61 13.49 -2.80 -28.31
N SER A 62 14.76 -2.54 -28.60
CA SER A 62 15.42 -1.26 -28.31
C SER A 62 14.85 -0.03 -29.04
N GLY A 63 14.97 1.15 -28.43
CA GLY A 63 14.59 2.44 -29.01
C GLY A 63 13.08 2.74 -28.90
N GLY A 64 12.59 3.65 -29.75
CA GLY A 64 11.19 4.08 -29.70
C GLY A 64 10.19 2.95 -30.01
N GLN A 65 9.06 2.95 -29.30
CA GLN A 65 8.03 1.88 -29.36
C GLN A 65 7.59 1.54 -30.80
N ALA A 66 7.38 2.54 -31.66
CA ALA A 66 6.98 2.32 -33.04
C ALA A 66 8.07 1.59 -33.86
N ALA A 67 9.34 1.93 -33.64
CA ALA A 67 10.46 1.29 -34.33
C ALA A 67 10.67 -0.15 -33.84
N ALA A 68 10.53 -0.40 -32.54
CA ALA A 68 10.56 -1.75 -31.97
C ALA A 68 9.43 -2.63 -32.55
N ARG A 69 8.18 -2.11 -32.58
CA ARG A 69 7.04 -2.81 -33.19
C ARG A 69 7.26 -3.12 -34.66
N LEU A 70 7.80 -2.18 -35.43
CA LEU A 70 8.13 -2.40 -36.84
C LEU A 70 9.13 -3.56 -37.00
N ARG A 71 10.22 -3.57 -36.23
CA ARG A 71 11.23 -4.63 -36.33
C ARG A 71 10.68 -6.00 -35.96
N ILE A 72 9.89 -6.08 -34.88
CA ILE A 72 9.23 -7.32 -34.47
C ILE A 72 8.26 -7.79 -35.55
N TRP A 73 7.46 -6.89 -36.13
CA TRP A 73 6.53 -7.22 -37.20
C TRP A 73 7.25 -7.74 -38.45
N VAL A 74 8.25 -7.01 -38.95
CA VAL A 74 9.07 -7.43 -40.12
C VAL A 74 9.71 -8.80 -39.87
N PHE A 75 10.27 -9.01 -38.68
CA PHE A 75 10.89 -10.27 -38.32
C PHE A 75 9.89 -11.45 -38.31
N LEU A 76 8.72 -11.27 -37.71
CA LEU A 76 7.71 -12.32 -37.64
C LEU A 76 7.11 -12.64 -39.01
N GLU A 77 6.90 -11.62 -39.85
CA GLU A 77 6.45 -11.82 -41.24
C GLU A 77 7.47 -12.60 -42.07
N LEU A 78 8.78 -12.32 -41.90
CA LEU A 78 9.84 -13.12 -42.52
C LEU A 78 9.83 -14.56 -42.03
N ALA A 79 9.70 -14.76 -40.72
CA ALA A 79 9.76 -16.07 -40.10
C ALA A 79 8.50 -16.93 -40.35
N ALA A 80 7.39 -16.30 -40.78
CA ALA A 80 6.19 -16.98 -41.22
C ALA A 80 6.26 -17.48 -42.68
N GLN A 81 7.26 -17.05 -43.46
CA GLN A 81 7.38 -17.48 -44.85
C GLN A 81 7.74 -18.98 -44.95
N PRO A 82 7.11 -19.73 -45.86
CA PRO A 82 7.42 -21.15 -46.06
C PRO A 82 8.76 -21.36 -46.78
N GLN A 83 9.32 -20.30 -47.38
CA GLN A 83 10.55 -20.36 -48.16
C GLN A 83 11.75 -20.05 -47.26
N GLY A 84 12.75 -20.94 -47.23
CA GLY A 84 13.94 -20.76 -46.40
C GLY A 84 14.96 -19.74 -46.94
N ARG A 85 14.83 -19.36 -48.21
CA ARG A 85 15.72 -18.44 -48.93
C ARG A 85 14.84 -17.40 -49.63
N LEU A 86 15.16 -16.13 -49.45
CA LEU A 86 14.38 -15.00 -49.94
C LEU A 86 15.26 -14.08 -50.78
N GLN A 87 14.84 -13.76 -52.00
CA GLN A 87 15.51 -12.78 -52.85
C GLN A 87 15.11 -11.37 -52.44
N ARG A 88 15.89 -10.37 -52.87
CA ARG A 88 15.55 -8.96 -52.60
C ARG A 88 14.18 -8.56 -53.17
N GLU A 89 13.79 -9.15 -54.29
CA GLU A 89 12.48 -8.92 -54.90
C GLU A 89 11.35 -9.47 -54.03
N ASP A 90 11.52 -10.66 -53.45
CA ASP A 90 10.54 -11.26 -52.53
C ASP A 90 10.34 -10.36 -51.30
N LEU A 91 11.42 -9.80 -50.75
CA LEU A 91 11.35 -8.85 -49.64
C LEU A 91 10.57 -7.58 -49.99
N ASN A 92 10.79 -7.02 -51.19
CA ASN A 92 10.06 -5.84 -51.65
C ASN A 92 8.57 -6.14 -51.80
N GLN A 93 8.22 -7.33 -52.28
CA GLN A 93 6.83 -7.76 -52.44
C GLN A 93 6.15 -8.01 -51.09
N LEU A 94 6.82 -8.69 -50.16
CA LEU A 94 6.32 -8.95 -48.80
C LEU A 94 6.07 -7.65 -48.02
N PHE A 95 6.95 -6.66 -48.19
CA PHE A 95 6.91 -5.41 -47.44
C PHE A 95 6.48 -4.20 -48.27
N TYR A 96 5.72 -4.40 -49.35
CA TYR A 96 5.32 -3.33 -50.26
C TYR A 96 4.58 -2.17 -49.55
N ALA A 97 3.88 -2.46 -48.45
CA ALA A 97 3.13 -1.47 -47.66
C ALA A 97 4.03 -0.55 -46.82
N LEU A 98 5.30 -0.93 -46.61
CA LEU A 98 6.26 -0.12 -45.86
C LEU A 98 6.92 0.92 -46.75
N LYS A 99 7.29 2.05 -46.14
CA LYS A 99 8.21 3.00 -46.78
C LYS A 99 9.58 2.33 -46.99
N PRO A 100 10.26 2.53 -48.13
CA PRO A 100 11.54 1.89 -48.41
C PRO A 100 12.59 2.12 -47.32
N GLU A 101 12.65 3.32 -46.74
CA GLU A 101 13.60 3.66 -45.68
C GLU A 101 13.32 2.87 -44.39
N ALA A 102 12.05 2.64 -44.08
CA ALA A 102 11.63 1.90 -42.90
C ALA A 102 11.91 0.39 -43.06
N MET A 103 11.66 -0.15 -44.24
CA MET A 103 12.00 -1.54 -44.59
C MET A 103 13.51 -1.76 -44.51
N ASP A 104 14.31 -0.90 -45.15
CA ASP A 104 15.76 -1.03 -45.15
C ASP A 104 16.38 -0.84 -43.77
N ALA A 105 15.85 0.08 -42.97
CA ALA A 105 16.26 0.23 -41.57
C ALA A 105 15.95 -1.03 -40.75
N ALA A 106 14.79 -1.65 -40.94
CA ALA A 106 14.41 -2.88 -40.25
C ALA A 106 15.31 -4.05 -40.68
N LEU A 107 15.46 -4.30 -41.99
CA LEU A 107 16.30 -5.38 -42.52
C LEU A 107 17.77 -5.22 -42.14
N LYS A 108 18.30 -3.99 -42.19
CA LYS A 108 19.66 -3.70 -41.72
C LYS A 108 19.81 -4.06 -40.24
N ARG A 109 18.86 -3.68 -39.38
CA ARG A 109 18.89 -4.05 -37.97
C ARG A 109 18.80 -5.55 -37.73
N LEU A 110 17.95 -6.26 -38.46
CA LEU A 110 17.89 -7.73 -38.36
C LEU A 110 19.22 -8.38 -38.74
N ARG A 111 19.93 -7.83 -39.73
CA ARG A 111 21.28 -8.29 -40.10
C ARG A 111 22.32 -7.96 -39.03
N ASP A 112 22.30 -6.74 -38.50
CA ASP A 112 23.22 -6.32 -37.43
C ASP A 112 23.06 -7.18 -36.16
N LEU A 113 21.85 -7.69 -35.91
CA LEU A 113 21.53 -8.59 -34.80
C LEU A 113 21.78 -10.08 -35.10
N GLY A 114 22.32 -10.40 -36.29
CA GLY A 114 22.58 -11.78 -36.69
C GLY A 114 21.32 -12.62 -36.90
N LEU A 115 20.15 -12.00 -37.04
CA LEU A 115 18.87 -12.69 -37.30
C LEU A 115 18.68 -12.98 -38.79
N LEU A 116 19.18 -12.09 -39.65
CA LEU A 116 19.10 -12.21 -41.10
C LEU A 116 20.50 -12.26 -41.70
N VAL A 117 20.80 -13.31 -42.46
CA VAL A 117 22.10 -13.52 -43.11
C VAL A 117 21.93 -13.33 -44.61
N TRP A 118 22.81 -12.52 -45.20
CA TRP A 118 22.92 -12.37 -46.65
C TRP A 118 23.99 -13.32 -47.18
N ASP A 119 23.63 -14.20 -48.11
CA ASP A 119 24.58 -15.02 -48.84
C ASP A 119 24.99 -14.29 -50.14
N ALA A 120 26.28 -13.98 -50.27
CA ALA A 120 26.80 -13.30 -51.45
C ALA A 120 26.86 -14.21 -52.69
N THR A 121 26.85 -15.54 -52.51
CA THR A 121 26.97 -16.53 -53.58
C THR A 121 25.66 -16.70 -54.33
N ASP A 122 24.59 -16.96 -53.57
CA ASP A 122 23.24 -17.21 -54.09
C ASP A 122 22.38 -15.93 -54.16
N GLN A 123 22.91 -14.80 -53.67
CA GLN A 123 22.25 -13.49 -53.59
C GLN A 123 20.91 -13.53 -52.86
N ASP A 124 20.80 -14.39 -51.85
CA ASP A 124 19.59 -14.58 -51.08
C ASP A 124 19.78 -14.23 -49.60
N TYR A 125 18.65 -14.01 -48.94
CA TYR A 125 18.54 -13.81 -47.51
C TYR A 125 18.02 -15.10 -46.88
N GLN A 126 18.63 -15.48 -45.77
CA GLN A 126 18.18 -16.61 -44.95
C GLN A 126 18.13 -16.22 -43.48
N LEU A 127 17.20 -16.82 -42.75
CA LEU A 127 17.11 -16.65 -41.30
C LEU A 127 18.18 -17.52 -40.61
N SER A 128 18.84 -16.95 -39.61
CA SER A 128 19.87 -17.67 -38.84
C SER A 128 19.28 -18.70 -37.86
N PRO A 129 20.08 -19.63 -37.32
CA PRO A 129 19.63 -20.51 -36.25
C PRO A 129 19.17 -19.77 -34.99
N ILE A 130 19.79 -18.61 -34.69
CA ILE A 130 19.39 -17.74 -33.58
C ILE A 130 18.00 -17.14 -33.86
N ALA A 131 17.70 -16.78 -35.11
CA ALA A 131 16.38 -16.29 -35.49
C ALA A 131 15.27 -17.32 -35.21
N GLN A 132 15.52 -18.61 -35.41
CA GLN A 132 14.52 -19.63 -35.08
C GLN A 132 14.22 -19.70 -33.57
N GLN A 133 15.25 -19.53 -32.73
CA GLN A 133 15.08 -19.47 -31.28
C GLN A 133 14.32 -18.22 -30.85
N VAL A 134 14.67 -17.06 -31.42
CA VAL A 134 13.98 -15.79 -31.16
C VAL A 134 12.52 -15.85 -31.63
N GLN A 135 12.25 -16.46 -32.79
CA GLN A 135 10.89 -16.69 -33.28
C GLN A 135 10.08 -17.53 -32.29
N ALA A 136 10.64 -18.61 -31.74
CA ALA A 136 9.95 -19.43 -30.76
C ALA A 136 9.60 -18.65 -29.49
N LEU A 137 10.46 -17.73 -29.05
CA LEU A 137 10.22 -16.86 -27.90
C LEU A 137 9.18 -15.77 -28.18
N LEU A 138 9.10 -15.28 -29.42
CA LEU A 138 8.14 -14.25 -29.82
C LEU A 138 6.79 -14.84 -30.30
N ALA A 139 6.72 -16.15 -30.55
CA ALA A 139 5.50 -16.83 -31.00
C ALA A 139 4.26 -16.54 -30.12
N PRO A 140 4.36 -16.48 -28.78
CA PRO A 140 3.23 -16.13 -27.92
C PRO A 140 2.66 -14.73 -28.20
N LEU A 141 3.47 -13.76 -28.65
CA LEU A 141 3.00 -12.40 -28.93
C LEU A 141 1.99 -12.32 -30.09
N THR A 142 2.05 -13.30 -30.99
CA THR A 142 1.15 -13.40 -32.16
C THR A 142 -0.07 -14.25 -31.90
N ARG A 143 -0.04 -15.06 -30.83
CA ARG A 143 -1.17 -15.87 -30.41
C ARG A 143 -1.93 -15.06 -29.36
N ALA A 144 -3.23 -14.93 -29.52
CA ALA A 144 -4.08 -14.52 -28.40
C ALA A 144 -4.12 -15.70 -27.42
N VAL A 145 -3.05 -15.89 -26.65
CA VAL A 145 -2.96 -16.93 -25.63
C VAL A 145 -3.78 -16.44 -24.46
N GLY A 146 -4.92 -17.09 -24.19
CA GLY A 146 -5.53 -16.97 -22.87
C GLY A 146 -4.62 -17.66 -21.86
N GLU A 147 -4.51 -17.16 -20.62
CA GLU A 147 -3.69 -17.79 -19.55
C GLU A 147 -3.97 -19.31 -19.38
N ASP A 148 -5.16 -19.77 -19.78
CA ASP A 148 -5.57 -21.19 -19.83
C ASP A 148 -4.76 -22.04 -20.84
N ASP A 149 -4.39 -21.46 -21.99
CA ASP A 149 -3.65 -22.16 -23.06
C ASP A 149 -2.18 -22.40 -22.68
N GLU A 150 -1.62 -21.53 -21.82
CA GLU A 150 -0.25 -21.70 -21.29
C GLU A 150 -0.15 -22.94 -20.40
N MET A 151 -1.10 -23.14 -19.48
CA MET A 151 -1.12 -24.34 -18.64
C MET A 151 -1.28 -25.61 -19.47
N ALA A 152 -2.13 -25.60 -20.49
CA ALA A 152 -2.30 -26.74 -21.39
C ALA A 152 -0.99 -27.07 -22.12
N ALA A 153 -0.28 -26.05 -22.62
CA ALA A 153 1.01 -26.23 -23.28
C ALA A 153 2.07 -26.80 -22.32
N LEU A 154 2.14 -26.29 -21.09
CA LEU A 154 3.07 -26.77 -20.05
C LEU A 154 2.79 -28.23 -19.67
N LEU A 155 1.52 -28.60 -19.53
CA LEU A 155 1.13 -29.98 -19.25
C LEU A 155 1.52 -30.93 -20.38
N SER A 156 1.34 -30.50 -21.63
CA SER A 156 1.80 -31.26 -22.80
C SER A 156 3.32 -31.41 -22.83
N GLN A 157 4.08 -30.38 -22.45
CA GLN A 157 5.54 -30.44 -22.35
C GLN A 157 5.98 -31.41 -21.25
N VAL A 158 5.38 -31.34 -20.05
CA VAL A 158 5.68 -32.24 -18.93
C VAL A 158 5.36 -33.70 -19.29
N ALA A 159 4.19 -33.95 -19.90
CA ALA A 159 3.79 -35.28 -20.34
C ALA A 159 4.69 -35.83 -21.45
N GLY A 160 5.11 -35.00 -22.41
CA GLY A 160 6.04 -35.37 -23.48
C GLY A 160 7.45 -35.66 -22.94
N ALA A 161 7.96 -34.82 -22.05
CA ALA A 161 9.24 -35.01 -21.39
C ALA A 161 9.26 -36.29 -20.55
N GLN A 162 8.17 -36.60 -19.85
CA GLN A 162 8.01 -37.85 -19.11
C GLN A 162 8.05 -39.08 -20.03
N ALA A 163 7.33 -39.05 -21.17
CA ALA A 163 7.33 -40.18 -22.11
C ALA A 163 8.72 -40.51 -22.66
N LEU A 164 9.63 -39.52 -22.66
CA LEU A 164 11.03 -39.65 -23.07
C LEU A 164 11.99 -39.88 -21.90
N GLY A 165 11.51 -39.91 -20.65
CA GLY A 165 12.34 -40.04 -19.44
C GLY A 165 13.19 -38.80 -19.10
N LEU A 166 12.84 -37.63 -19.65
CA LEU A 166 13.58 -36.37 -19.54
C LEU A 166 12.89 -35.38 -18.57
N SER A 167 12.36 -35.87 -17.45
CA SER A 167 11.60 -35.06 -16.50
C SER A 167 12.51 -34.00 -15.83
N ASP A 168 12.22 -32.71 -16.07
CA ASP A 168 12.96 -31.59 -15.49
C ASP A 168 12.17 -30.95 -14.33
N ALA A 169 12.83 -30.77 -13.19
CA ALA A 169 12.29 -30.10 -12.02
C ALA A 169 11.89 -28.64 -12.30
N SER A 170 12.48 -27.99 -13.30
CA SER A 170 12.14 -26.61 -13.69
C SER A 170 10.70 -26.50 -14.24
N GLN A 171 10.26 -27.49 -15.04
CA GLN A 171 8.94 -27.51 -15.66
C GLN A 171 7.84 -27.74 -14.62
N ILE A 172 8.07 -28.64 -13.67
CA ILE A 172 7.16 -28.91 -12.54
C ILE A 172 7.03 -27.66 -11.65
N ARG A 173 8.16 -26.99 -11.36
CA ARG A 173 8.17 -25.73 -10.61
C ARG A 173 7.36 -24.63 -11.31
N HIS A 174 7.47 -24.54 -12.64
CA HIS A 174 6.73 -23.55 -13.41
C HIS A 174 5.22 -23.85 -13.41
N LEU A 175 4.83 -25.12 -13.59
CA LEU A 175 3.43 -25.54 -13.46
C LEU A 175 2.87 -25.24 -12.07
N HIS A 176 3.64 -25.51 -11.01
CA HIS A 176 3.25 -25.17 -9.65
C HIS A 176 3.03 -23.66 -9.48
N ALA A 177 3.92 -22.83 -10.02
CA ALA A 177 3.76 -21.37 -9.96
C ALA A 177 2.49 -20.88 -10.70
N GLN A 178 2.13 -21.51 -11.83
CA GLN A 178 0.88 -21.21 -12.53
C GLN A 178 -0.35 -21.59 -11.70
N LEU A 179 -0.35 -22.76 -11.05
CA LEU A 179 -1.44 -23.15 -10.16
C LEU A 179 -1.60 -22.21 -8.97
N ALA A 180 -0.50 -21.72 -8.40
CA ALA A 180 -0.53 -20.74 -7.33
C ALA A 180 -1.15 -19.41 -7.79
N ARG A 181 -0.75 -18.90 -8.97
CA ARG A 181 -1.36 -17.68 -9.55
C ARG A 181 -2.86 -17.82 -9.78
N LEU A 182 -3.30 -18.96 -10.33
CA LEU A 182 -4.73 -19.23 -10.52
C LEU A 182 -5.48 -19.29 -9.20
N HIS A 183 -4.89 -19.91 -8.18
CA HIS A 183 -5.47 -19.94 -6.84
C HIS A 183 -5.72 -18.52 -6.31
N ASP A 184 -4.71 -17.65 -6.40
CA ASP A 184 -4.80 -16.29 -5.86
C ASP A 184 -5.83 -15.46 -6.63
N GLN A 185 -5.87 -15.56 -7.97
CA GLN A 185 -6.90 -14.90 -8.78
C GLN A 185 -8.33 -15.33 -8.41
N PHE A 186 -8.55 -16.61 -8.10
CA PHE A 186 -9.87 -17.08 -7.66
C PHE A 186 -10.18 -16.69 -6.20
N ALA A 187 -9.17 -16.62 -5.34
CA ALA A 187 -9.31 -16.13 -3.98
C ALA A 187 -9.79 -14.67 -3.99
N ASP A 188 -9.16 -13.81 -4.80
CA ASP A 188 -9.53 -12.40 -4.96
C ASP A 188 -10.98 -12.25 -5.46
N ALA A 189 -11.40 -13.09 -6.41
CA ALA A 189 -12.77 -13.08 -6.92
C ALA A 189 -13.81 -13.47 -5.85
N ILE A 190 -13.47 -14.42 -4.97
CA ILE A 190 -14.33 -14.83 -3.84
C ILE A 190 -14.37 -13.72 -2.77
N GLU A 191 -13.21 -13.16 -2.43
CA GLU A 191 -13.09 -12.10 -1.42
C GLU A 191 -13.83 -10.83 -1.84
N SER A 192 -13.81 -10.49 -3.13
CA SER A 192 -14.58 -9.37 -3.67
C SER A 192 -16.08 -9.50 -3.40
N GLY A 193 -16.62 -10.71 -3.29
CA GLY A 193 -18.05 -10.96 -3.11
C GLY A 193 -18.94 -10.48 -4.26
N SER A 194 -18.35 -10.03 -5.38
CA SER A 194 -19.08 -9.49 -6.52
C SER A 194 -19.62 -10.61 -7.40
N GLU A 195 -20.94 -10.66 -7.58
CA GLU A 195 -21.59 -11.61 -8.51
C GLU A 195 -21.01 -11.50 -9.93
N ALA A 196 -20.76 -10.27 -10.41
CA ALA A 196 -20.24 -10.04 -11.76
C ALA A 196 -18.84 -10.67 -11.94
N LEU A 197 -17.93 -10.45 -10.98
CA LEU A 197 -16.58 -11.02 -11.03
C LEU A 197 -16.59 -12.54 -10.87
N LEU A 198 -17.45 -13.08 -9.98
CA LEU A 198 -17.61 -14.53 -9.83
C LEU A 198 -18.13 -15.19 -11.11
N ARG A 199 -19.08 -14.56 -11.81
CA ARG A 199 -19.64 -15.06 -13.08
C ARG A 199 -18.65 -14.95 -14.23
N GLU A 200 -17.88 -13.87 -14.29
CA GLU A 200 -16.80 -13.67 -15.27
C GLU A 200 -15.68 -14.71 -15.08
N ALA A 201 -15.33 -15.02 -13.83
CA ALA A 201 -14.31 -16.01 -13.50
C ALA A 201 -14.78 -17.48 -13.67
N GLN A 202 -16.08 -17.75 -13.67
CA GLN A 202 -16.65 -19.11 -13.72
C GLN A 202 -16.13 -19.98 -14.90
N PRO A 203 -16.20 -19.55 -16.18
CA PRO A 203 -15.75 -20.39 -17.29
C PRO A 203 -14.25 -20.72 -17.22
N ARG A 204 -13.45 -19.76 -16.75
CA ARG A 204 -12.01 -19.93 -16.53
C ARG A 204 -11.75 -20.92 -15.40
N PHE A 205 -12.48 -20.82 -14.30
CA PHE A 205 -12.41 -21.75 -13.17
C PHE A 205 -12.67 -23.20 -13.60
N GLU A 206 -13.74 -23.44 -14.36
CA GLU A 206 -14.08 -24.79 -14.85
C GLU A 206 -13.00 -25.38 -15.78
N ARG A 207 -12.37 -24.54 -16.61
CA ARG A 207 -11.26 -24.96 -17.47
C ARG A 207 -10.01 -25.28 -16.67
N ALA A 208 -9.65 -24.41 -15.71
CA ALA A 208 -8.52 -24.62 -14.82
C ALA A 208 -8.65 -25.95 -14.06
N LEU A 209 -9.84 -26.29 -13.53
CA LEU A 209 -10.06 -27.57 -12.86
C LEU A 209 -9.84 -28.78 -13.77
N LYS A 210 -10.26 -28.72 -15.04
CA LYS A 210 -10.00 -29.80 -16.01
C LYS A 210 -8.50 -30.00 -16.23
N LEU A 211 -7.75 -28.89 -16.34
CA LEU A 211 -6.29 -28.91 -16.51
C LEU A 211 -5.58 -29.42 -15.25
N VAL A 212 -6.04 -29.04 -14.05
CA VAL A 212 -5.51 -29.52 -12.78
C VAL A 212 -5.69 -31.03 -12.61
N ASN A 213 -6.85 -31.58 -13.01
CA ASN A 213 -7.06 -33.03 -12.96
C ASN A 213 -6.07 -33.78 -13.87
N ARG A 214 -5.85 -33.26 -15.09
CA ARG A 214 -4.85 -33.79 -16.02
C ARG A 214 -3.42 -33.66 -15.49
N ALA A 215 -3.12 -32.56 -14.79
CA ALA A 215 -1.85 -32.37 -14.08
C ALA A 215 -1.63 -33.43 -12.99
N GLY A 216 -2.69 -33.75 -12.22
CA GLY A 216 -2.66 -34.78 -11.19
C GLY A 216 -2.40 -36.18 -11.75
N GLU A 217 -2.99 -36.50 -12.91
CA GLU A 217 -2.72 -37.77 -13.61
C GLU A 217 -1.25 -37.88 -14.04
N ALA A 218 -0.70 -36.82 -14.64
CA ALA A 218 0.71 -36.75 -15.04
C ALA A 218 1.64 -36.83 -13.81
N LEU A 219 1.33 -36.12 -12.74
CA LEU A 219 2.07 -36.16 -11.48
C LEU A 219 2.09 -37.57 -10.86
N THR A 220 0.93 -38.23 -10.82
CA THR A 220 0.82 -39.59 -10.26
C THR A 220 1.61 -40.59 -11.11
N ALA A 221 1.75 -40.36 -12.41
CA ALA A 221 2.61 -41.15 -13.27
C ALA A 221 4.11 -40.85 -13.04
N LEU A 222 4.47 -39.59 -12.76
CA LEU A 222 5.84 -39.16 -12.41
C LEU A 222 6.30 -39.73 -11.06
N ILE A 223 5.44 -39.72 -10.04
CA ILE A 223 5.76 -40.26 -8.70
C ILE A 223 5.91 -41.79 -8.74
N ARG A 224 5.14 -42.48 -9.61
CA ARG A 224 5.21 -43.94 -9.77
C ARG A 224 6.42 -44.42 -10.54
N SER A 225 7.12 -43.54 -11.25
CA SER A 225 8.39 -43.87 -11.91
C SER A 225 9.51 -43.64 -10.90
N GLU A 226 10.35 -44.66 -10.67
CA GLU A 226 11.50 -44.57 -9.77
C GLU A 226 12.50 -43.53 -10.31
N HIS A 227 12.44 -42.30 -9.76
CA HIS A 227 13.37 -41.23 -10.06
C HIS A 227 14.29 -40.99 -8.86
N ALA A 228 15.60 -40.91 -9.09
CA ALA A 228 16.61 -40.71 -8.04
C ALA A 228 16.82 -39.23 -7.65
N ASP A 229 16.03 -38.29 -8.19
CA ASP A 229 16.24 -36.85 -7.98
C ASP A 229 15.34 -36.26 -6.88
N ALA A 230 15.95 -35.97 -5.74
CA ALA A 230 15.29 -35.35 -4.58
C ALA A 230 14.77 -33.92 -4.84
N ARG A 231 15.26 -33.21 -5.87
CA ARG A 231 14.70 -31.91 -6.26
C ARG A 231 13.36 -32.09 -6.96
N LEU A 232 13.29 -33.04 -7.88
CA LEU A 232 12.07 -33.36 -8.62
C LEU A 232 10.97 -33.85 -7.68
N GLU A 233 11.30 -34.69 -6.70
CA GLU A 233 10.34 -35.18 -5.71
C GLU A 233 9.76 -34.04 -4.84
N ARG A 234 10.59 -33.08 -4.41
CA ARG A 234 10.13 -31.92 -3.63
C ARG A 234 9.18 -31.05 -4.44
N GLU A 235 9.51 -30.74 -5.69
CA GLU A 235 8.64 -29.95 -6.56
C GLU A 235 7.34 -30.69 -6.89
N ALA A 236 7.38 -32.02 -7.07
CA ALA A 236 6.18 -32.83 -7.27
C ALA A 236 5.26 -32.81 -6.04
N ARG A 237 5.81 -32.92 -4.83
CA ARG A 237 5.02 -32.79 -3.58
C ARG A 237 4.43 -31.38 -3.42
N ALA A 238 5.19 -30.34 -3.73
CA ALA A 238 4.71 -28.96 -3.71
C ALA A 238 3.56 -28.75 -4.70
N LEU A 239 3.69 -29.29 -5.92
CA LEU A 239 2.64 -29.27 -6.92
C LEU A 239 1.37 -30.00 -6.46
N GLY A 240 1.52 -31.17 -5.84
CA GLY A 240 0.39 -31.92 -5.24
C GLY A 240 -0.33 -31.15 -4.13
N ASN A 241 0.42 -30.44 -3.28
CA ASN A 241 -0.16 -29.55 -2.27
C ASN A 241 -0.94 -28.38 -2.90
N GLY A 242 -0.39 -27.75 -3.95
CA GLY A 242 -1.08 -26.71 -4.72
C GLY A 242 -2.39 -27.20 -5.33
N GLN A 243 -2.40 -28.41 -5.90
CA GLN A 243 -3.61 -29.05 -6.41
C GLN A 243 -4.67 -29.26 -5.32
N ALA A 244 -4.28 -29.76 -4.14
CA ALA A 244 -5.21 -29.98 -3.03
C ALA A 244 -5.87 -28.66 -2.56
N ARG A 245 -5.10 -27.57 -2.54
CA ARG A 245 -5.61 -26.22 -2.23
C ARG A 245 -6.64 -25.76 -3.26
N LEU A 246 -6.35 -25.91 -4.56
CA LEU A 246 -7.29 -25.57 -5.63
C LEU A 246 -8.58 -26.39 -5.58
N LEU A 247 -8.50 -27.70 -5.29
CA LEU A 247 -9.69 -28.53 -5.12
C LEU A 247 -10.54 -28.10 -3.92
N THR A 248 -9.89 -27.69 -2.82
CA THR A 248 -10.59 -27.11 -1.66
C THR A 248 -11.27 -25.80 -2.05
N MET A 249 -10.57 -24.93 -2.78
CA MET A 249 -11.08 -23.67 -3.31
C MET A 249 -12.31 -23.88 -4.21
N ALA A 250 -12.36 -24.99 -4.97
CA ALA A 250 -13.52 -25.31 -5.80
C ALA A 250 -14.84 -25.38 -5.01
N SER A 251 -14.77 -25.96 -3.81
CA SER A 251 -15.93 -26.00 -2.93
C SER A 251 -16.32 -24.61 -2.43
N GLN A 252 -15.35 -23.73 -2.16
CA GLN A 252 -15.58 -22.36 -1.71
C GLN A 252 -16.16 -21.50 -2.82
N PHE A 253 -15.60 -21.57 -4.03
CA PHE A 253 -16.09 -20.89 -5.22
C PHE A 253 -17.53 -21.30 -5.56
N THR A 254 -17.83 -22.60 -5.50
CA THR A 254 -19.21 -23.11 -5.72
C THR A 254 -20.18 -22.57 -4.66
N ARG A 255 -19.76 -22.50 -3.39
CA ARG A 255 -20.59 -21.90 -2.33
C ARG A 255 -20.78 -20.41 -2.54
N ALA A 256 -19.75 -19.68 -2.95
CA ALA A 256 -19.83 -18.25 -3.25
C ALA A 256 -20.83 -17.98 -4.41
N LEU A 257 -20.78 -18.79 -5.47
CA LEU A 257 -21.76 -18.74 -6.56
C LEU A 257 -23.18 -19.04 -6.07
N GLN A 258 -23.37 -20.10 -5.27
CA GLN A 258 -24.68 -20.42 -4.69
C GLN A 258 -25.20 -19.31 -3.78
N GLN A 259 -24.32 -18.63 -3.04
CA GLN A 259 -24.68 -17.51 -2.20
C GLN A 259 -25.11 -16.30 -3.03
N ALA A 260 -24.39 -16.00 -4.11
CA ALA A 260 -24.80 -14.98 -5.08
C ALA A 260 -26.17 -15.33 -5.70
N ASP A 261 -26.40 -16.60 -6.04
CA ASP A 261 -27.69 -17.07 -6.56
C ASP A 261 -28.83 -16.96 -5.53
N ARG A 262 -28.54 -17.12 -4.24
CA ARG A 262 -29.53 -16.93 -3.16
C ARG A 262 -29.91 -15.47 -2.95
N GLN A 263 -29.02 -14.53 -3.26
CA GLN A 263 -29.31 -13.10 -3.20
C GLN A 263 -30.19 -12.62 -4.36
N ARG A 264 -30.53 -13.51 -5.30
CA ARG A 264 -31.41 -13.21 -6.42
C ARG A 264 -32.85 -12.99 -5.95
N VAL A 265 -33.44 -11.86 -6.35
CA VAL A 265 -34.85 -11.59 -6.07
C VAL A 265 -35.68 -12.33 -7.11
N THR A 266 -36.30 -13.45 -6.72
CA THR A 266 -37.11 -14.26 -7.63
C THR A 266 -38.45 -13.58 -7.93
N LEU A 267 -38.60 -13.01 -9.13
CA LEU A 267 -39.90 -12.60 -9.68
C LEU A 267 -40.37 -13.69 -10.66
N GLY A 268 -41.24 -14.60 -10.21
CA GLY A 268 -41.76 -15.69 -11.06
C GLY A 268 -40.68 -16.71 -11.47
N SER A 269 -40.71 -17.18 -12.72
CA SER A 269 -39.78 -18.22 -13.24
C SER A 269 -38.38 -17.70 -13.61
N THR A 270 -38.17 -16.38 -13.61
CA THR A 270 -36.88 -15.75 -13.90
C THR A 270 -36.57 -14.68 -12.84
N GLY A 271 -35.68 -14.99 -11.90
CA GLY A 271 -35.28 -14.02 -10.88
C GLY A 271 -34.44 -12.86 -11.43
N VAL A 272 -34.52 -11.70 -10.78
CA VAL A 272 -33.68 -10.53 -11.05
C VAL A 272 -32.38 -10.66 -10.25
N THR A 273 -31.24 -10.64 -10.94
CA THR A 273 -29.91 -10.67 -10.31
C THR A 273 -29.40 -9.27 -9.97
N SER A 274 -28.38 -9.16 -9.10
CA SER A 274 -27.73 -7.87 -8.83
C SER A 274 -27.08 -7.29 -10.10
N SER A 275 -26.60 -8.17 -10.98
CA SER A 275 -26.05 -7.83 -12.28
C SER A 275 -27.10 -7.27 -13.24
N ASP A 276 -28.32 -7.81 -13.23
CA ASP A 276 -29.44 -7.29 -14.01
C ASP A 276 -29.87 -5.91 -13.50
N VAL A 277 -29.96 -5.72 -12.18
CA VAL A 277 -30.25 -4.41 -11.58
C VAL A 277 -29.16 -3.41 -11.96
N ARG A 278 -27.88 -3.78 -11.88
CA ARG A 278 -26.76 -2.91 -12.27
C ARG A 278 -26.83 -2.52 -13.74
N ARG A 279 -27.09 -3.47 -14.65
CA ARG A 279 -27.20 -3.20 -16.08
C ARG A 279 -28.41 -2.32 -16.38
N TRP A 280 -29.54 -2.58 -15.72
CA TRP A 280 -30.73 -1.75 -15.83
C TRP A 280 -30.47 -0.31 -15.34
N LEU A 281 -29.84 -0.13 -14.18
CA LEU A 281 -29.42 1.19 -13.68
C LEU A 281 -28.49 1.92 -14.67
N GLN A 282 -27.47 1.24 -15.22
CA GLN A 282 -26.55 1.83 -16.20
C GLN A 282 -27.22 2.26 -17.51
N SER A 283 -28.32 1.62 -17.88
CA SER A 283 -29.10 1.92 -19.09
C SER A 283 -30.31 2.81 -18.81
N HIS A 284 -30.57 3.15 -17.55
CA HIS A 284 -31.71 3.97 -17.19
C HIS A 284 -31.38 5.45 -17.46
N PRO A 285 -32.18 6.15 -18.27
CA PRO A 285 -31.86 7.50 -18.74
C PRO A 285 -31.93 8.57 -17.65
N ASP A 286 -32.70 8.35 -16.58
CA ASP A 286 -32.89 9.31 -15.49
C ASP A 286 -32.81 8.61 -14.14
N LEU A 287 -31.57 8.33 -13.68
CA LEU A 287 -31.33 7.66 -12.40
C LEU A 287 -31.91 8.44 -11.21
N SER A 288 -31.93 9.78 -11.30
CA SER A 288 -32.49 10.66 -10.27
C SER A 288 -33.97 10.42 -10.02
N SER A 289 -34.74 10.13 -11.09
CA SER A 289 -36.17 9.84 -10.95
C SER A 289 -36.45 8.60 -10.10
N LEU A 290 -35.57 7.59 -10.12
CA LEU A 290 -35.70 6.37 -9.32
C LEU A 290 -35.58 6.62 -7.82
N MET A 291 -34.92 7.70 -7.44
CA MET A 291 -34.79 8.09 -6.04
C MET A 291 -36.02 8.83 -5.50
N GLY A 292 -36.92 9.33 -6.37
CA GLY A 292 -38.14 10.04 -5.95
C GLY A 292 -37.87 11.08 -4.84
N GLU A 293 -38.62 10.99 -3.74
CA GLU A 293 -38.41 11.79 -2.51
C GLU A 293 -37.52 11.08 -1.46
N ALA A 294 -36.88 9.95 -1.80
CA ALA A 294 -36.07 9.16 -0.87
C ALA A 294 -34.75 9.86 -0.47
N LEU A 295 -34.37 10.93 -1.16
CA LEU A 295 -33.41 11.92 -0.67
C LEU A 295 -34.10 12.96 0.23
N SER A 296 -34.87 12.50 1.22
CA SER A 296 -34.72 13.18 2.50
C SER A 296 -33.32 12.79 2.96
N MET A 297 -32.34 13.71 2.83
CA MET A 297 -31.11 13.53 3.61
C MET A 297 -31.58 13.45 5.06
N GLY A 298 -31.63 12.24 5.61
CA GLY A 298 -31.75 12.09 7.05
C GLY A 298 -30.64 12.95 7.62
N VAL A 299 -31.00 13.89 8.50
CA VAL A 299 -30.01 14.64 9.28
C VAL A 299 -29.10 13.57 9.84
N LYS A 300 -27.86 13.46 9.35
CA LYS A 300 -26.88 12.57 9.95
C LYS A 300 -26.61 13.21 11.31
N PRO A 301 -27.08 12.65 12.44
CA PRO A 301 -26.60 13.14 13.72
C PRO A 301 -25.09 12.94 13.68
N VAL A 302 -24.35 14.04 13.68
CA VAL A 302 -22.91 13.96 13.85
C VAL A 302 -22.72 13.68 15.33
N PHE A 303 -22.58 12.40 15.67
CA PHE A 303 -22.17 12.00 17.01
C PHE A 303 -20.68 12.26 17.11
N VAL A 304 -20.34 13.50 17.45
CA VAL A 304 -18.97 13.83 17.78
C VAL A 304 -18.79 13.60 19.27
N SER A 305 -17.90 12.67 19.62
CA SER A 305 -17.46 12.55 21.00
C SER A 305 -16.44 13.64 21.30
N GLY A 306 -16.42 14.13 22.55
CA GLY A 306 -15.44 15.15 22.94
C GLY A 306 -13.99 14.69 22.75
N HIS A 307 -13.72 13.38 22.84
CA HIS A 307 -12.40 12.82 22.61
C HIS A 307 -12.00 12.83 21.13
N GLU A 308 -12.92 12.53 20.20
CA GLU A 308 -12.59 12.59 18.77
C GLU A 308 -12.35 14.02 18.29
N LEU A 309 -13.03 15.03 18.86
CA LEU A 309 -12.70 16.44 18.59
C LEU A 309 -11.32 16.81 19.11
N LEU A 310 -10.96 16.33 20.29
CA LEU A 310 -9.66 16.60 20.88
C LEU A 310 -8.55 15.98 20.03
N ASP A 311 -8.69 14.71 19.62
CA ASP A 311 -7.71 14.01 18.80
C ASP A 311 -7.53 14.68 17.43
N VAL A 312 -8.63 15.07 16.78
CA VAL A 312 -8.57 15.77 15.48
C VAL A 312 -7.99 17.18 15.67
N ALA A 313 -8.35 17.90 16.73
CA ALA A 313 -7.80 19.21 17.02
C ALA A 313 -6.30 19.17 17.35
N GLU A 314 -5.85 18.15 18.11
CA GLU A 314 -4.42 17.93 18.36
C GLU A 314 -3.67 17.58 17.07
N GLY A 315 -4.25 16.74 16.21
CA GLY A 315 -3.67 16.41 14.91
C GLY A 315 -3.52 17.63 13.99
N GLU A 316 -4.52 18.51 13.96
CA GLU A 316 -4.46 19.76 13.19
C GLU A 316 -3.53 20.79 13.85
N PHE A 317 -3.46 20.84 15.18
CA PHE A 317 -2.53 21.71 15.91
C PHE A 317 -1.06 21.27 15.74
N GLU A 318 -0.77 19.97 15.68
CA GLU A 318 0.56 19.44 15.36
C GLU A 318 0.94 19.71 13.90
N ARG A 319 -0.03 19.69 12.97
CA ARG A 319 0.20 20.07 11.56
C ARG A 319 0.58 21.53 11.38
N ASP A 320 -0.11 22.43 12.09
CA ASP A 320 0.15 23.88 12.04
C ASP A 320 1.24 24.32 13.04
N ARG A 321 1.80 23.38 13.81
CA ARG A 321 2.87 23.68 14.76
C ARG A 321 4.06 24.26 14.00
N PRO A 322 4.51 25.48 14.33
CA PRO A 322 5.71 26.04 13.73
C PRO A 322 6.87 25.10 13.98
N ASP A 323 7.58 24.73 12.91
CA ASP A 323 8.74 23.85 12.95
C ASP A 323 9.68 24.23 14.12
N ALA A 324 9.90 23.31 15.06
CA ALA A 324 10.77 23.53 16.21
C ALA A 324 12.20 23.90 15.78
N GLN A 325 12.58 23.54 14.55
CA GLN A 325 13.87 23.90 13.96
C GLN A 325 13.93 25.36 13.46
N ARG A 326 12.80 26.02 13.15
CA ARG A 326 12.79 27.45 12.78
C ARG A 326 13.15 28.36 13.96
N SER A 327 13.01 27.91 15.20
CA SER A 327 13.45 28.63 16.41
C SER A 327 14.83 28.18 16.90
N GLN A 328 15.71 27.68 16.02
CA GLN A 328 17.10 27.34 16.37
C GLN A 328 18.07 28.54 16.35
N GLY A 329 17.56 29.76 16.15
CA GLY A 329 18.33 30.94 16.45
C GLY A 329 18.44 31.10 17.96
N LEU A 330 19.43 30.47 18.60
CA LEU A 330 19.87 30.93 19.92
C LEU A 330 20.11 32.44 19.81
N PRO A 331 19.53 33.27 20.68
CA PRO A 331 19.81 34.70 20.66
C PRO A 331 21.33 34.92 20.69
N PRO A 332 21.84 35.95 20.01
CA PRO A 332 23.28 36.20 19.95
C PRO A 332 23.85 36.22 21.37
N PRO A 333 25.07 35.69 21.59
CA PRO A 333 25.65 35.58 22.92
C PRO A 333 25.74 36.98 23.56
N ALA A 334 24.85 37.24 24.51
CA ALA A 334 24.94 38.39 25.37
C ALA A 334 26.01 38.07 26.43
N GLN A 335 26.93 39.01 26.69
CA GLN A 335 27.78 38.89 27.87
C GLN A 335 26.86 38.81 29.10
N ALA A 336 26.91 37.68 29.79
CA ALA A 336 26.21 37.53 31.06
C ALA A 336 26.75 38.61 32.01
N VAL A 337 25.87 39.52 32.44
CA VAL A 337 26.17 40.40 33.57
C VAL A 337 26.52 39.49 34.74
N GLU A 338 27.57 39.79 35.51
CA GLU A 338 27.89 39.08 36.74
C GLU A 338 26.74 39.24 37.74
N GLY A 339 25.74 38.38 37.61
CA GLY A 339 24.63 38.22 38.52
C GLY A 339 24.95 37.09 39.47
N LYS A 340 24.95 37.38 40.77
CA LYS A 340 24.96 36.36 41.82
C LYS A 340 23.89 35.33 41.50
N ILE A 341 24.23 34.04 41.61
CA ILE A 341 23.27 32.93 41.53
C ILE A 341 22.23 33.18 42.64
N GLU A 342 21.11 33.80 42.29
CA GLU A 342 19.93 33.77 43.13
C GLU A 342 19.39 32.36 43.00
N ALA A 343 19.53 31.59 44.08
CA ALA A 343 18.95 30.25 44.16
C ALA A 343 17.51 30.31 43.64
N LEU A 344 17.16 29.43 42.70
CA LEU A 344 15.80 29.31 42.18
C LEU A 344 14.84 29.29 43.38
N ARG A 345 14.13 30.39 43.59
CA ARG A 345 13.06 30.45 44.59
C ARG A 345 11.99 29.48 44.12
N MET A 346 11.61 28.55 44.98
CA MET A 346 10.44 27.67 44.76
C MET A 346 9.25 28.53 44.29
N PRO A 347 8.40 28.04 43.37
CA PRO A 347 7.27 28.81 42.87
C PRO A 347 6.36 29.27 44.02
N VAL A 348 6.51 30.53 44.44
CA VAL A 348 5.73 31.11 45.56
C VAL A 348 4.24 31.13 45.21
N GLU A 349 3.92 31.26 43.92
CA GLU A 349 2.56 31.34 43.38
C GLU A 349 1.68 30.13 43.73
N LEU A 350 2.24 28.92 43.76
CA LEU A 350 1.48 27.73 44.15
C LEU A 350 1.13 27.76 45.64
N GLY A 351 2.10 28.13 46.48
CA GLY A 351 1.87 28.32 47.91
C GLY A 351 0.84 29.42 48.22
N ASP A 352 0.91 30.52 47.49
CA ASP A 352 -0.05 31.64 47.62
C ASP A 352 -1.46 31.24 47.21
N LEU A 353 -1.59 30.50 46.10
CA LEU A 353 -2.88 29.95 45.63
C LEU A 353 -3.48 28.98 46.66
N ILE A 354 -2.67 28.06 47.21
CA ILE A 354 -3.10 27.12 48.26
C ILE A 354 -3.57 27.89 49.50
N ALA A 355 -2.82 28.90 49.93
CA ALA A 355 -3.18 29.72 51.08
C ALA A 355 -4.46 30.54 50.82
N GLN A 356 -4.63 31.08 49.61
CA GLN A 356 -5.83 31.83 49.20
C GLN A 356 -7.07 30.93 49.21
N LEU A 357 -7.01 29.76 48.56
CA LEU A 357 -8.10 28.80 48.51
C LEU A 357 -8.39 28.17 49.87
N GLY A 358 -7.36 27.97 50.69
CA GLY A 358 -7.50 27.53 52.08
C GLY A 358 -8.22 28.55 52.95
N ARG A 359 -7.94 29.85 52.79
CA ARG A 359 -8.68 30.93 53.47
C ARG A 359 -10.13 31.00 53.02
N LEU A 360 -10.37 30.86 51.72
CA LEU A 360 -11.72 30.88 51.16
C LEU A 360 -12.54 29.66 51.58
N GLY A 361 -11.88 28.51 51.81
CA GLY A 361 -12.51 27.26 52.26
C GLY A 361 -12.63 27.11 53.78
N ALA A 362 -12.08 28.05 54.57
CA ALA A 362 -12.27 28.06 56.01
C ALA A 362 -13.68 28.57 56.35
N MET A 363 -14.49 27.72 56.99
CA MET A 363 -15.84 28.06 57.45
C MET A 363 -15.81 29.26 58.42
N PRO A 364 -16.83 30.15 58.41
CA PRO A 364 -17.03 31.08 59.52
C PRO A 364 -17.27 30.27 60.81
N GLU A 365 -16.58 30.61 61.90
CA GLU A 365 -16.90 30.06 63.21
C GLU A 365 -18.28 30.53 63.67
N GLU A 366 -19.06 29.58 64.21
CA GLU A 366 -20.29 29.70 64.99
C GLU A 366 -21.08 31.01 64.85
N GLY A 367 -22.06 31.02 63.94
CA GLY A 367 -23.14 32.02 63.98
C GLY A 367 -23.88 32.30 62.68
N ASP A 368 -23.36 31.89 61.53
CA ASP A 368 -23.97 32.20 60.23
C ASP A 368 -24.22 30.90 59.44
N GLU A 369 -25.49 30.57 59.18
CA GLU A 369 -25.93 29.40 58.39
C GLU A 369 -25.67 29.59 56.88
N GLY A 370 -24.47 30.04 56.51
CA GLY A 370 -24.05 30.22 55.13
C GLY A 370 -23.45 28.94 54.56
N GLN A 371 -24.16 28.24 53.68
CA GLN A 371 -23.57 27.19 52.85
C GLN A 371 -22.37 27.76 52.07
N PRO A 372 -21.25 27.01 51.93
CA PRO A 372 -20.12 27.48 51.15
C PRO A 372 -20.58 27.71 49.69
N GLN A 373 -20.42 28.93 49.21
CA GLN A 373 -20.91 29.34 47.89
C GLN A 373 -19.85 29.06 46.82
N SER A 374 -20.31 28.68 45.62
CA SER A 374 -19.44 28.56 44.45
C SER A 374 -18.84 29.91 44.08
N LEU A 375 -17.53 29.94 43.83
CA LEU A 375 -16.80 31.16 43.50
C LEU A 375 -16.42 31.16 42.01
N PRO A 376 -16.68 32.22 41.25
CA PRO A 376 -16.36 32.26 39.83
C PRO A 376 -14.84 32.20 39.62
N LEU A 377 -14.38 31.56 38.55
CA LEU A 377 -12.94 31.33 38.30
C LEU A 377 -12.13 32.64 38.27
N SER A 378 -12.75 33.71 37.78
CA SER A 378 -12.16 35.06 37.76
C SER A 378 -11.70 35.53 39.15
N THR A 379 -12.41 35.20 40.22
CA THR A 379 -12.04 35.63 41.58
C THR A 379 -10.82 34.90 42.16
N VAL A 380 -10.52 33.71 41.64
CA VAL A 380 -9.42 32.86 42.12
C VAL A 380 -8.17 33.04 41.27
N VAL A 381 -8.35 33.20 39.97
CA VAL A 381 -7.27 33.13 38.98
C VAL A 381 -6.63 34.49 38.74
N LEU A 382 -7.44 35.55 38.75
CA LEU A 382 -6.97 36.90 38.41
C LEU A 382 -6.07 37.51 39.49
N GLY A 383 -5.29 38.51 39.09
CA GLY A 383 -4.36 39.24 39.96
C GLY A 383 -2.89 38.97 39.64
N GLY A 384 -2.15 40.06 39.40
CA GLY A 384 -0.79 40.03 38.89
C GLY A 384 -0.77 39.87 37.36
N SER A 385 0.41 39.57 36.80
CA SER A 385 0.60 39.45 35.35
C SER A 385 -0.15 38.26 34.73
N PHE A 386 -0.45 38.34 33.42
CA PHE A 386 -1.05 37.26 32.62
C PHE A 386 -0.46 35.87 32.89
N GLY A 387 0.88 35.75 32.95
CA GLY A 387 1.55 34.47 33.18
C GLY A 387 1.20 33.81 34.52
N LYS A 388 0.97 34.61 35.58
CA LYS A 388 0.55 34.10 36.89
C LYS A 388 -0.90 33.65 36.87
N ALA A 389 -1.77 34.42 36.22
CA ALA A 389 -3.18 34.05 36.03
C ALA A 389 -3.29 32.76 35.20
N ALA A 390 -2.60 32.66 34.06
CA ALA A 390 -2.57 31.45 33.24
C ALA A 390 -2.05 30.24 34.02
N TYR A 391 -0.98 30.42 34.80
CA TYR A 391 -0.43 29.37 35.66
C TYR A 391 -1.44 28.89 36.72
N ARG A 392 -2.11 29.81 37.44
CA ARG A 392 -3.15 29.45 38.41
C ARG A 392 -4.30 28.69 37.75
N LEU A 393 -4.75 29.13 36.57
CA LEU A 393 -5.81 28.48 35.80
C LEU A 393 -5.43 27.04 35.43
N GLN A 394 -4.19 26.82 34.99
CA GLN A 394 -3.66 25.48 34.65
C GLN A 394 -3.62 24.53 35.85
N LEU A 395 -3.54 25.05 37.07
CA LEU A 395 -3.49 24.25 38.30
C LEU A 395 -4.87 23.89 38.86
N LEU A 396 -5.93 24.63 38.50
CA LEU A 396 -7.28 24.37 39.04
C LEU A 396 -7.86 22.98 38.72
N PRO A 397 -7.55 22.31 37.59
CA PRO A 397 -7.98 20.93 37.36
C PRO A 397 -7.47 19.92 38.40
N LEU A 398 -6.41 20.25 39.15
CA LEU A 398 -5.87 19.40 40.22
C LEU A 398 -6.73 19.43 41.49
N LEU A 399 -7.62 20.41 41.63
CA LEU A 399 -8.54 20.52 42.77
C LEU A 399 -9.54 19.35 42.74
N GLY A 400 -9.49 18.51 43.77
CA GLY A 400 -10.36 17.33 43.88
C GLY A 400 -9.90 16.11 43.07
N ASP A 401 -8.74 16.16 42.40
CA ASP A 401 -8.20 15.00 41.67
C ASP A 401 -7.68 13.92 42.64
N ARG A 402 -8.28 12.73 42.57
CA ARG A 402 -7.96 11.56 43.41
C ARG A 402 -6.54 11.06 43.21
N GLN A 403 -5.97 11.17 42.00
CA GLN A 403 -4.61 10.72 41.76
C GLN A 403 -3.60 11.70 42.38
N ALA A 404 -3.79 13.00 42.15
CA ALA A 404 -2.94 14.05 42.69
C ALA A 404 -2.95 14.13 44.24
N GLN A 405 -4.04 13.73 44.90
CA GLN A 405 -4.13 13.68 46.38
C GLN A 405 -3.08 12.79 47.04
N THR A 406 -2.56 11.77 46.34
CA THR A 406 -1.55 10.84 46.86
C THR A 406 -0.13 11.39 46.79
N LEU A 407 0.08 12.51 46.08
CA LEU A 407 1.38 13.14 45.92
C LEU A 407 1.82 13.87 47.20
N GLN A 408 3.13 13.85 47.45
CA GLN A 408 3.78 14.65 48.50
C GLN A 408 4.13 16.05 47.98
N GLY A 409 4.08 17.05 48.88
CA GLY A 409 4.38 18.44 48.56
C GLY A 409 3.15 19.27 48.13
N GLN A 410 3.42 20.51 47.70
CA GLN A 410 2.41 21.54 47.47
C GLN A 410 1.33 21.14 46.43
N THR A 411 1.69 20.37 45.40
CA THR A 411 0.71 19.88 44.41
C THR A 411 -0.31 18.94 45.05
N GLY A 412 0.13 18.07 45.96
CA GLY A 412 -0.78 17.23 46.73
C GLY A 412 -1.61 18.04 47.75
N ASP A 413 -1.02 19.08 48.35
CA ASP A 413 -1.73 19.97 49.27
C ASP A 413 -2.87 20.71 48.56
N LEU A 414 -2.62 21.19 47.34
CA LEU A 414 -3.64 21.80 46.47
C LEU A 414 -4.78 20.82 46.18
N ALA A 415 -4.46 19.58 45.77
CA ALA A 415 -5.47 18.56 45.45
C ALA A 415 -6.32 18.11 46.66
N ARG A 416 -5.81 18.32 47.89
CA ARG A 416 -6.50 18.00 49.16
C ARG A 416 -7.40 19.13 49.68
N LEU A 417 -7.41 20.30 49.06
CA LEU A 417 -8.31 21.41 49.43
C LEU A 417 -9.79 21.03 49.17
N PRO A 418 -10.75 21.63 49.91
CA PRO A 418 -12.17 21.27 49.84
C PRO A 418 -12.89 21.90 48.63
N TRP A 419 -12.24 21.97 47.48
CA TRP A 419 -12.73 22.63 46.28
C TRP A 419 -12.66 21.70 45.08
N GLN A 420 -13.60 21.87 44.15
CA GLN A 420 -13.62 21.22 42.84
C GLN A 420 -13.81 22.27 41.74
N ALA A 421 -12.97 22.25 40.71
CA ALA A 421 -13.10 23.18 39.59
C ALA A 421 -14.13 22.69 38.56
N GLY A 422 -15.05 23.58 38.17
CA GLY A 422 -16.01 23.36 37.10
C GLY A 422 -15.79 24.38 35.98
N PHE A 423 -15.48 23.89 34.78
CA PHE A 423 -15.28 24.71 33.58
C PHE A 423 -16.50 24.66 32.67
N LEU A 424 -16.86 25.80 32.10
CA LEU A 424 -17.91 25.91 31.09
C LEU A 424 -17.27 26.13 29.71
N PRO A 425 -17.89 25.64 28.62
CA PRO A 425 -17.42 25.87 27.25
C PRO A 425 -17.83 27.28 26.76
N LEU A 426 -17.59 28.30 27.60
CA LEU A 426 -17.87 29.70 27.33
C LEU A 426 -16.63 30.52 27.68
N VAL A 427 -16.38 31.60 26.94
CA VAL A 427 -15.32 32.56 27.24
C VAL A 427 -15.95 33.87 27.70
N GLU A 428 -15.58 34.34 28.88
CA GLU A 428 -16.06 35.57 29.49
C GLU A 428 -15.02 36.68 29.32
N LYS A 429 -15.44 37.84 28.82
CA LYS A 429 -14.59 39.04 28.79
C LYS A 429 -14.49 39.62 30.19
N ILE A 430 -13.29 39.96 30.61
CA ILE A 430 -13.04 40.54 31.94
C ILE A 430 -12.37 41.90 31.79
N ASP A 431 -12.69 42.79 32.71
CA ASP A 431 -12.02 44.07 32.90
C ASP A 431 -10.84 43.90 33.88
N ASP A 432 -9.75 43.31 33.40
CA ASP A 432 -8.48 43.15 34.13
C ASP A 432 -7.34 43.72 33.26
N PRO A 433 -6.35 44.43 33.85
CA PRO A 433 -5.28 45.07 33.09
C PRO A 433 -4.39 44.10 32.30
N ASP A 434 -4.27 42.84 32.73
CA ASP A 434 -3.38 41.84 32.13
C ASP A 434 -4.15 40.68 31.45
N VAL A 435 -5.46 40.51 31.71
CA VAL A 435 -6.29 39.41 31.19
C VAL A 435 -7.58 39.93 30.53
N ALA A 436 -7.65 39.87 29.20
CA ALA A 436 -8.82 40.35 28.44
C ALA A 436 -10.04 39.40 28.49
N ALA A 437 -9.82 38.09 28.67
CA ALA A 437 -10.87 37.10 28.75
C ALA A 437 -10.40 35.81 29.47
N ILE A 438 -11.34 35.07 30.08
CA ILE A 438 -11.09 33.78 30.74
C ILE A 438 -12.17 32.75 30.35
N SER A 439 -11.85 31.47 30.48
CA SER A 439 -12.88 30.41 30.45
C SER A 439 -13.87 30.61 31.60
N GLY A 440 -15.16 30.63 31.28
CA GLY A 440 -16.24 30.70 32.24
C GLY A 440 -16.28 29.45 33.13
N GLY A 441 -16.80 29.60 34.35
CA GLY A 441 -16.88 28.51 35.32
C GLY A 441 -16.78 29.00 36.75
N ALA A 442 -16.73 28.04 37.68
CA ALA A 442 -16.57 28.31 39.10
C ALA A 442 -15.81 27.19 39.80
N ILE A 443 -15.18 27.51 40.93
CA ILE A 443 -14.83 26.50 41.92
C ILE A 443 -16.04 26.27 42.85
N HIS A 444 -16.32 25.01 43.12
CA HIS A 444 -17.44 24.55 43.93
C HIS A 444 -16.87 23.87 45.17
N PRO A 445 -17.53 23.98 46.34
CA PRO A 445 -17.15 23.17 47.49
C PRO A 445 -17.30 21.69 47.10
N ASP A 446 -16.32 20.87 47.44
CA ASP A 446 -16.37 19.44 47.10
C ASP A 446 -17.49 18.74 47.92
N PRO A 447 -18.59 18.27 47.28
CA PRO A 447 -19.72 17.66 47.98
C PRO A 447 -19.37 16.31 48.61
N SER A 448 -18.23 15.72 48.22
CA SER A 448 -17.72 14.45 48.78
C SER A 448 -17.28 14.56 50.24
N ARG A 449 -17.28 15.78 50.81
CA ARG A 449 -16.73 16.09 52.13
C ARG A 449 -17.73 16.62 53.17
N GLU A 450 -19.04 16.45 52.98
CA GLU A 450 -20.00 16.79 54.06
C GLU A 450 -19.89 15.83 55.27
N ARG A 451 -19.44 16.43 56.38
CA ARG A 451 -19.42 16.05 57.81
C ARG A 451 -18.39 15.00 58.27
N PRO A 452 -17.41 15.38 59.12
CA PRO A 452 -16.82 14.42 60.05
C PRO A 452 -17.94 13.93 60.98
N ASN A 453 -18.11 12.62 61.06
CA ASN A 453 -19.05 11.98 62.00
C ASN A 453 -18.83 12.50 63.43
N GLU A 454 -19.93 12.86 64.10
CA GLU A 454 -20.07 12.68 65.56
C GLU A 454 -20.00 11.19 65.92
#